data_AF-A0A1N7G725-F1
#
_entry.id   AF-A0A1N7G725-F1
#
_cell.length_a   1.000
_cell.length_b   1.000
_cell.length_c   1.000
_cell.angle_alpha   90.00
_cell.angle_beta   90.00
_cell.angle_gamma   90.00
#
_symmetry.space_group_name_H-M   'P 1'
#
loop_
_entity.id
_entity.type
_entity.pdbx_description
1 polymer ?
#
loop_
_entity_poly.entity_id
_entity_poly.type
_entity_poly.pdbx_seq_one_letter_code
_entity_poly.pdbx_strand_id
1 'polypeptide(L)'
;MRDDGAEPGPAADQSVAVGDSPHLEDEAERRLEVRPGSGSLSRAAVQRDSTVRQWGVVTPSATVIGRAESPDGDLSDSVRRLHDEQHAATPGYSERAHHLDRLRTTQALCNALDVTPWQRDLALGVMDEIDLREFGSQRAIEKVALVVIRHVVDVDRQQYFGLDDIDAQALSAERLDELFGQYRAHDITDEETFKRLAADYGLDTTSLNRLRRVLKAQLEDELPAYGRNPYRDPNLPDVTGTGEADTEGEA
;
A
#
# COMPACT_ATOMS: atom_id res chain seq x y z
N MET A 1 -53.14 2.74 64.40
CA MET A 1 -52.20 3.46 63.51
C MET A 1 -51.44 2.38 62.75
N ARG A 2 -51.79 2.10 61.49
CA ARG A 2 -50.99 2.41 60.27
C ARG A 2 -49.51 2.00 60.46
N ASP A 3 -48.88 1.19 59.63
CA ASP A 3 -49.17 0.69 58.29
C ASP A 3 -48.29 -0.54 58.03
N ASP A 4 -48.73 -1.39 57.10
CA ASP A 4 -48.15 -2.66 56.69
C ASP A 4 -46.82 -2.52 55.93
N GLY A 5 -45.99 -3.54 56.05
CA GLY A 5 -44.79 -3.75 55.23
C GLY A 5 -44.46 -5.23 55.15
N ALA A 6 -45.21 -5.96 54.33
CA ALA A 6 -45.03 -7.38 54.06
C ALA A 6 -43.84 -7.62 53.11
N GLU A 7 -42.94 -8.53 53.47
CA GLU A 7 -42.00 -9.17 52.55
C GLU A 7 -42.56 -10.54 52.10
N PRO A 8 -42.59 -10.84 50.79
CA PRO A 8 -42.65 -12.22 50.31
C PRO A 8 -41.27 -12.67 49.79
N GLY A 9 -40.88 -13.89 50.18
CA GLY A 9 -39.69 -14.59 49.70
C GLY A 9 -39.84 -15.20 48.29
N PRO A 10 -39.16 -16.32 48.01
CA PRO A 10 -37.93 -16.35 47.23
C PRO A 10 -38.14 -16.85 45.79
N ALA A 11 -37.33 -16.35 44.86
CA ALA A 11 -37.26 -16.85 43.49
C ALA A 11 -35.81 -17.21 43.13
N ALA A 12 -35.60 -18.50 42.86
CA ALA A 12 -34.49 -18.97 42.04
C ALA A 12 -35.04 -19.16 40.62
N ASP A 13 -34.44 -18.54 39.60
CA ASP A 13 -33.82 -19.25 38.47
C ASP A 13 -33.16 -18.29 37.46
N GLN A 14 -31.98 -18.70 36.99
CA GLN A 14 -31.36 -18.45 35.67
C GLN A 14 -31.17 -17.01 35.13
N SER A 15 -29.92 -16.56 35.19
CA SER A 15 -29.36 -15.41 34.48
C SER A 15 -29.08 -15.72 32.99
N VAL A 16 -29.96 -15.18 32.13
CA VAL A 16 -29.78 -14.53 30.82
C VAL A 16 -28.58 -14.96 29.94
N ALA A 17 -28.91 -15.68 28.86
CA ALA A 17 -28.11 -15.77 27.65
C ALA A 17 -28.27 -14.50 26.79
N VAL A 18 -27.15 -13.93 26.34
CA VAL A 18 -27.11 -12.76 25.44
C VAL A 18 -27.10 -13.25 24.00
N GLY A 19 -28.22 -13.02 23.31
CA GLY A 19 -28.30 -12.92 21.87
C GLY A 19 -29.26 -11.79 21.56
N ASP A 20 -28.76 -10.69 20.99
CA ASP A 20 -29.64 -9.74 20.31
C ASP A 20 -28.91 -9.14 19.12
N SER A 21 -29.34 -9.59 17.94
CA SER A 21 -28.97 -9.07 16.64
C SER A 21 -29.64 -7.71 16.48
N PRO A 22 -28.94 -6.63 16.07
CA PRO A 22 -29.60 -5.35 15.91
C PRO A 22 -30.56 -5.41 14.72
N HIS A 23 -31.84 -5.33 15.05
CA HIS A 23 -32.94 -5.06 14.15
C HIS A 23 -32.61 -3.89 13.20
N LEU A 24 -32.71 -4.15 11.90
CA LEU A 24 -32.71 -3.14 10.85
C LEU A 24 -34.06 -2.41 10.87
N GLU A 25 -34.19 -1.43 11.77
CA GLU A 25 -35.28 -0.45 11.74
C GLU A 25 -34.66 0.95 11.79
N ASP A 26 -34.46 1.55 10.60
CA ASP A 26 -34.47 3.01 10.41
C ASP A 26 -34.42 3.37 8.91
N GLU A 27 -35.38 2.85 8.13
CA GLU A 27 -35.82 3.44 6.85
C GLU A 27 -37.04 4.35 7.06
N ALA A 28 -37.07 5.08 8.16
CA ALA A 28 -38.00 6.19 8.34
C ALA A 28 -37.55 7.38 7.50
N GLU A 29 -38.20 7.57 6.35
CA GLU A 29 -38.42 8.84 5.65
C GLU A 29 -37.37 9.95 5.92
N ARG A 30 -36.19 9.88 5.28
CA ARG A 30 -35.30 11.05 5.18
C ARG A 30 -35.96 12.11 4.30
N ARG A 31 -36.79 12.95 4.92
CA ARG A 31 -37.17 14.24 4.35
C ARG A 31 -35.88 14.99 4.05
N LEU A 32 -35.64 15.27 2.77
CA LEU A 32 -34.54 16.10 2.32
C LEU A 32 -34.74 17.51 2.91
N GLU A 33 -34.02 17.82 3.99
CA GLU A 33 -34.02 19.16 4.55
C GLU A 33 -33.22 20.08 3.61
N VAL A 34 -33.85 21.14 3.09
CA VAL A 34 -33.26 22.10 2.13
C VAL A 34 -32.70 23.35 2.84
N ARG A 35 -32.37 23.24 4.13
CA ARG A 35 -31.81 24.37 4.88
C ARG A 35 -30.35 24.59 4.51
N PRO A 36 -29.88 25.85 4.41
CA PRO A 36 -28.46 26.12 4.20
C PRO A 36 -27.62 25.42 5.28
N GLY A 37 -26.72 24.51 4.88
CA GLY A 37 -25.87 23.74 5.78
C GLY A 37 -26.38 22.33 6.15
N SER A 38 -27.59 21.91 5.75
CA SER A 38 -28.12 20.57 6.07
C SER A 38 -27.40 19.41 5.36
N GLY A 39 -26.61 19.71 4.33
CA GLY A 39 -25.71 18.76 3.65
C GLY A 39 -24.27 18.76 4.18
N SER A 40 -23.95 19.58 5.19
CA SER A 40 -22.61 19.60 5.76
C SER A 40 -22.38 18.36 6.62
N LEU A 41 -21.36 17.58 6.28
CA LEU A 41 -20.97 16.41 7.06
C LEU A 41 -20.68 16.84 8.50
N SER A 42 -21.24 16.11 9.47
CA SER A 42 -20.93 16.38 10.88
C SER A 42 -19.43 16.17 11.12
N ARG A 43 -18.86 16.91 12.09
CA ARG A 43 -17.42 16.77 12.42
C ARG A 43 -17.04 15.32 12.75
N ALA A 44 -17.96 14.55 13.33
CA ALA A 44 -17.79 13.12 13.58
C ALA A 44 -17.87 12.26 12.31
N ALA A 45 -18.71 12.61 11.32
CA ALA A 45 -18.74 11.95 10.02
C ALA A 45 -17.46 12.25 9.21
N VAL A 46 -16.97 13.50 9.24
CA VAL A 46 -15.67 13.89 8.67
C VAL A 46 -14.53 13.11 9.32
N GLN A 47 -14.56 12.94 10.65
CA GLN A 47 -13.55 12.15 11.35
C GLN A 47 -13.60 10.66 10.97
N ARG A 48 -14.78 10.05 10.80
CA ARG A 48 -14.87 8.64 10.36
C ARG A 48 -14.41 8.45 8.92
N ASP A 49 -14.74 9.40 8.03
CA ASP A 49 -14.33 9.37 6.63
C ASP A 49 -12.82 9.61 6.46
N SER A 50 -12.22 10.44 7.33
CA SER A 50 -10.76 10.63 7.36
C SER A 50 -9.99 9.46 7.97
N THR A 51 -10.67 8.53 8.66
CA THR A 51 -9.98 7.44 9.40
C THR A 51 -10.08 6.07 8.72
N VAL A 52 -10.87 5.90 7.64
CA VAL A 52 -10.99 4.58 6.98
C VAL A 52 -10.97 4.69 5.46
N ARG A 53 -9.78 4.92 4.88
CA ARG A 53 -9.39 4.38 3.57
C ARG A 53 -7.88 4.21 3.48
N GLN A 54 -7.40 3.00 3.75
CA GLN A 54 -6.24 2.44 3.05
C GLN A 54 -6.26 0.93 3.24
N TRP A 55 -6.86 0.22 2.27
CA TRP A 55 -6.44 -1.15 2.02
C TRP A 55 -5.01 -1.06 1.46
N GLY A 56 -4.03 -0.93 2.36
CA GLY A 56 -2.65 -1.23 2.08
C GLY A 56 -2.42 -2.74 2.14
N VAL A 57 -1.19 -3.18 1.89
CA VAL A 57 -0.79 -4.58 2.10
C VAL A 57 -0.84 -4.88 3.61
N VAL A 58 -2.02 -5.27 4.07
CA VAL A 58 -2.28 -5.73 5.43
C VAL A 58 -1.84 -7.18 5.51
N THR A 59 -0.83 -7.45 6.31
CA THR A 59 -0.58 -8.82 6.76
C THR A 59 -1.78 -9.23 7.61
N PRO A 60 -2.46 -10.36 7.37
CA PRO A 60 -3.60 -10.81 8.19
C PRO A 60 -3.26 -11.05 9.68
N SER A 61 -2.00 -10.84 10.08
CA SER A 61 -1.49 -10.94 11.45
C SER A 61 -1.20 -9.59 12.12
N ALA A 62 -1.30 -8.45 11.41
CA ALA A 62 -0.90 -7.14 11.93
C ALA A 62 -2.03 -6.46 12.71
N THR A 63 -2.52 -7.11 13.77
CA THR A 63 -3.38 -6.48 14.77
C THR A 63 -2.46 -5.93 15.86
N VAL A 64 -2.24 -4.62 15.90
CA VAL A 64 -1.58 -3.96 17.04
C VAL A 64 -2.57 -3.97 18.21
N ILE A 65 -2.53 -5.03 19.01
CA ILE A 65 -3.31 -5.17 20.24
C ILE A 65 -2.43 -4.73 21.41
N GLY A 66 -2.87 -3.69 22.13
CA GLY A 66 -2.52 -3.46 23.54
C GLY A 66 -1.15 -2.84 23.82
N ARG A 67 -1.14 -1.57 24.21
CA ARG A 67 -0.14 -1.06 25.16
C ARG A 67 -0.63 -1.43 26.54
N ALA A 68 0.19 -2.13 27.33
CA ALA A 68 -0.18 -2.50 28.69
C ALA A 68 -0.37 -1.25 29.57
N GLU A 69 -1.52 -1.15 30.23
CA GLU A 69 -1.85 -0.06 31.16
C GLU A 69 -1.17 -0.24 32.53
N SER A 70 -0.61 -1.43 32.79
CA SER A 70 0.13 -1.76 34.02
C SER A 70 1.23 -2.82 33.76
N PRO A 71 2.25 -2.94 34.62
CA PRO A 71 3.35 -3.91 34.46
C PRO A 71 2.89 -5.37 34.44
N ASP A 72 1.79 -5.70 35.13
CA ASP A 72 1.24 -7.06 35.18
C ASP A 72 0.39 -7.41 33.95
N GLY A 73 -0.03 -6.41 33.16
CA GLY A 73 -0.69 -6.59 31.87
C GLY A 73 0.27 -6.55 30.68
N ASP A 74 1.58 -6.42 30.95
CA ASP A 74 2.61 -6.39 29.92
C ASP A 74 2.90 -7.79 29.38
N LEU A 75 3.16 -7.86 28.08
CA LEU A 75 3.45 -9.13 27.42
C LEU A 75 4.78 -9.68 27.94
N SER A 76 4.83 -10.98 28.20
CA SER A 76 6.05 -11.63 28.71
C SER A 76 7.21 -11.47 27.73
N ASP A 77 8.43 -11.43 28.25
CA ASP A 77 9.65 -11.29 27.43
C ASP A 77 9.77 -12.40 26.38
N SER A 78 9.25 -13.60 26.65
CA SER A 78 9.24 -14.70 25.69
C SER A 78 8.33 -14.40 24.49
N VAL A 79 7.17 -13.77 24.70
CA VAL A 79 6.24 -13.37 23.63
C VAL A 79 6.82 -12.19 22.84
N ARG A 80 7.45 -11.22 23.50
CA ARG A 80 8.19 -10.15 22.82
C ARG A 80 9.33 -10.71 21.96
N ARG A 81 10.14 -11.62 22.50
CA ARG A 81 11.22 -12.28 21.75
C ARG A 81 10.72 -13.14 20.58
N LEU A 82 9.54 -13.75 20.69
CA LEU A 82 8.90 -14.49 19.60
C LEU A 82 8.49 -13.56 18.46
N HIS A 83 8.03 -12.36 18.79
CA HIS A 83 7.64 -11.32 17.83
C HIS A 83 8.86 -10.60 17.22
N ASP A 84 9.90 -10.35 18.01
CA ASP A 84 11.11 -9.59 17.63
C ASP A 84 12.25 -10.48 17.08
N GLU A 85 11.95 -11.71 16.63
CA GLU A 85 12.93 -12.66 16.07
C GLU A 85 14.13 -13.02 16.94
N GLN A 86 14.03 -12.87 18.26
CA GLN A 86 15.04 -13.45 19.15
C GLN A 86 14.81 -14.94 19.40
N HIS A 87 13.80 -15.55 18.76
CA HIS A 87 13.41 -16.95 18.91
C HIS A 87 13.67 -17.76 17.64
N ALA A 88 14.33 -18.91 17.79
CA ALA A 88 14.71 -19.82 16.70
C ALA A 88 13.54 -20.44 15.88
N ALA A 89 12.29 -20.19 16.27
CA ALA A 89 11.09 -20.73 15.64
C ALA A 89 10.48 -19.81 14.56
N THR A 90 11.00 -18.58 14.39
CA THR A 90 10.53 -17.62 13.39
C THR A 90 11.62 -17.30 12.35
N PRO A 91 12.22 -18.29 11.66
CA PRO A 91 13.19 -17.99 10.61
C PRO A 91 12.52 -17.19 9.48
N GLY A 92 13.21 -16.16 8.98
CA GLY A 92 12.79 -15.38 7.81
C GLY A 92 11.70 -14.34 8.05
N TYR A 93 11.44 -13.90 9.29
CA TYR A 93 10.57 -12.74 9.52
C TYR A 93 11.27 -11.43 9.15
N SER A 94 12.57 -11.26 9.39
CA SER A 94 13.39 -10.10 9.04
C SER A 94 13.33 -9.85 7.54
N GLU A 95 13.51 -10.91 6.76
CA GLU A 95 13.46 -10.86 5.30
C GLU A 95 12.06 -10.45 4.82
N ARG A 96 11.00 -11.06 5.37
CA ARG A 96 9.61 -10.70 5.06
C ARG A 96 9.25 -9.27 5.50
N ALA A 97 9.70 -8.85 6.68
CA ALA A 97 9.44 -7.51 7.21
C ALA A 97 10.16 -6.45 6.37
N HIS A 98 11.42 -6.69 6.02
CA HIS A 98 12.18 -5.82 5.12
C HIS A 98 11.57 -5.78 3.71
N HIS A 99 11.14 -6.93 3.19
CA HIS A 99 10.39 -7.03 1.92
C HIS A 99 9.11 -6.19 1.95
N LEU A 100 8.31 -6.32 3.00
CA LEU A 100 7.08 -5.54 3.18
C LEU A 100 7.36 -4.04 3.37
N ASP A 101 8.39 -3.68 4.12
CA ASP A 101 8.80 -2.29 4.33
C ASP A 101 9.22 -1.64 3.01
N ARG A 102 9.95 -2.39 2.18
CA ARG A 102 10.32 -2.00 0.81
C ARG A 102 9.10 -1.69 -0.05
N LEU A 103 8.11 -2.58 -0.10
CA LEU A 103 6.89 -2.38 -0.88
C LEU A 103 6.03 -1.24 -0.32
N ARG A 104 5.87 -1.15 1.01
CA ARG A 104 5.07 -0.11 1.67
C ARG A 104 5.66 1.29 1.47
N THR A 105 6.97 1.41 1.62
CA THR A 105 7.69 2.68 1.41
C THR A 105 7.56 3.11 -0.05
N THR A 106 7.71 2.18 -1.00
CA THR A 106 7.52 2.46 -2.43
C THR A 106 6.10 2.93 -2.71
N GLN A 107 5.09 2.23 -2.18
CA GLN A 107 3.68 2.60 -2.31
C GLN A 107 3.40 4.01 -1.75
N ALA A 108 3.97 4.33 -0.59
CA ALA A 108 3.83 5.65 0.02
C ALA A 108 4.42 6.76 -0.86
N LEU A 109 5.60 6.53 -1.44
CA LEU A 109 6.25 7.46 -2.38
C LEU A 109 5.45 7.63 -3.67
N CYS A 110 4.94 6.53 -4.24
CA CYS A 110 4.04 6.57 -5.40
C CYS A 110 2.80 7.43 -5.14
N ASN A 111 2.17 7.28 -3.96
CA ASN A 111 1.03 8.09 -3.57
C ASN A 111 1.40 9.56 -3.33
N ALA A 112 2.58 9.83 -2.79
CA ALA A 112 3.06 11.20 -2.57
C ALA A 112 3.41 11.94 -3.88
N LEU A 113 3.73 11.19 -4.93
CA LEU A 113 4.04 11.69 -6.26
C LEU A 113 2.83 11.67 -7.21
N ASP A 114 1.65 11.26 -6.74
CA ASP A 114 0.41 11.17 -7.53
C ASP A 114 0.57 10.39 -8.86
N VAL A 115 1.40 9.34 -8.87
CA VAL A 115 1.63 8.52 -10.07
C VAL A 115 0.39 7.68 -10.42
N THR A 116 0.28 7.30 -11.70
CA THR A 116 -0.85 6.49 -12.15
C THR A 116 -0.84 5.10 -11.50
N PRO A 117 -2.00 4.43 -11.36
CA PRO A 117 -2.04 3.06 -10.83
C PRO A 117 -1.14 2.08 -11.59
N TRP A 118 -1.04 2.24 -12.91
CA TRP A 118 -0.16 1.43 -13.75
C TRP A 118 1.32 1.64 -13.42
N GLN A 119 1.76 2.90 -13.34
CA GLN A 119 3.14 3.24 -12.96
C GLN A 119 3.48 2.75 -11.55
N ARG A 120 2.51 2.79 -10.63
CA ARG A 120 2.67 2.25 -9.29
C ARG A 120 2.89 0.74 -9.30
N ASP A 121 2.07 -0.02 -10.05
CA ASP A 121 2.19 -1.47 -10.12
C ASP A 121 3.54 -1.89 -10.73
N LEU A 122 4.01 -1.18 -11.77
CA LEU A 122 5.35 -1.36 -12.34
C LEU A 122 6.46 -1.02 -11.34
N ALA A 123 6.35 0.09 -10.61
CA ALA A 123 7.34 0.47 -9.61
C ALA A 123 7.43 -0.54 -8.46
N LEU A 124 6.28 -1.07 -8.02
CA LEU A 124 6.23 -2.15 -7.01
C LEU A 124 6.85 -3.43 -7.54
N GLY A 125 6.60 -3.80 -8.80
CA GLY A 125 7.15 -5.01 -9.42
C GLY A 125 8.66 -4.93 -9.53
N VAL A 126 9.17 -3.80 -10.02
CA VAL A 126 10.61 -3.53 -10.08
C VAL A 126 11.22 -3.57 -8.68
N MET A 127 10.61 -2.91 -7.70
CA MET A 127 11.13 -2.92 -6.32
C MET A 127 11.08 -4.32 -5.70
N ASP A 128 10.18 -5.21 -6.14
CA ASP A 128 10.10 -6.58 -5.65
C ASP A 128 11.29 -7.43 -6.11
N GLU A 129 11.66 -7.30 -7.39
CA GLU A 129 12.66 -8.14 -8.06
C GLU A 129 14.11 -7.66 -7.89
N ILE A 130 14.35 -6.35 -7.80
CA ILE A 130 15.72 -5.81 -7.76
C ILE A 130 16.48 -6.22 -6.49
N ASP A 131 17.79 -6.38 -6.63
CA ASP A 131 18.70 -6.59 -5.51
C ASP A 131 19.23 -5.24 -5.00
N LEU A 132 18.77 -4.85 -3.80
CA LEU A 132 19.22 -3.63 -3.13
C LEU A 132 20.72 -3.64 -2.80
N ARG A 133 21.37 -4.80 -2.70
CA ARG A 133 22.80 -4.91 -2.35
C ARG A 133 23.71 -4.34 -3.44
N GLU A 134 23.31 -4.43 -4.70
CA GLU A 134 24.04 -3.88 -5.86
C GLU A 134 24.12 -2.34 -5.83
N PHE A 135 23.22 -1.67 -5.10
CA PHE A 135 23.28 -0.21 -4.88
C PHE A 135 24.31 0.21 -3.82
N GLY A 136 24.97 -0.76 -3.18
CA GLY A 136 26.09 -0.55 -2.26
C GLY A 136 25.71 0.34 -1.07
N SER A 137 26.47 1.42 -0.86
CA SER A 137 26.25 2.34 0.26
C SER A 137 24.97 3.18 0.14
N GLN A 138 24.32 3.18 -1.03
CA GLN A 138 23.10 3.95 -1.29
C GLN A 138 21.85 3.08 -1.42
N ARG A 139 21.88 1.87 -0.84
CA ARG A 139 20.78 0.90 -0.80
C ARG A 139 19.58 1.27 0.08
N ALA A 140 19.47 2.53 0.50
CA ALA A 140 18.33 3.00 1.27
C ALA A 140 17.06 2.85 0.43
N ILE A 141 16.01 2.26 0.99
CA ILE A 141 14.78 1.88 0.28
C ILE A 141 14.19 3.11 -0.41
N GLU A 142 14.17 4.25 0.27
CA GLU A 142 13.56 5.50 -0.20
C GLU A 142 14.31 6.05 -1.42
N LYS A 143 15.65 5.97 -1.40
CA LYS A 143 16.49 6.43 -2.52
C LYS A 143 16.27 5.57 -3.76
N VAL A 144 16.30 4.25 -3.58
CA VAL A 144 16.14 3.32 -4.70
C VAL A 144 14.72 3.40 -5.25
N ALA A 145 13.70 3.48 -4.39
CA ALA A 145 12.31 3.65 -4.80
C ALA A 145 12.09 4.92 -5.63
N LEU A 146 12.64 6.07 -5.23
CA LEU A 146 12.55 7.31 -6.04
C LEU A 146 13.19 7.16 -7.42
N VAL A 147 14.31 6.45 -7.50
CA VAL A 147 15.00 6.18 -8.78
C VAL A 147 14.17 5.24 -9.65
N VAL A 148 13.57 4.21 -9.06
CA VAL A 148 12.66 3.29 -9.75
C VAL A 148 11.43 4.01 -10.27
N ILE A 149 10.75 4.80 -9.44
CA ILE A 149 9.57 5.56 -9.84
C ILE A 149 9.89 6.49 -11.01
N ARG A 150 11.01 7.22 -10.93
CA ARG A 150 11.47 8.02 -12.07
C ARG A 150 11.66 7.17 -13.32
N HIS A 151 12.32 6.03 -13.20
CA HIS A 151 12.60 5.19 -14.36
C HIS A 151 11.32 4.65 -15.01
N VAL A 152 10.36 4.20 -14.20
CA VAL A 152 9.07 3.70 -14.68
C VAL A 152 8.29 4.81 -15.39
N VAL A 153 8.21 5.99 -14.78
CA VAL A 153 7.53 7.15 -15.39
C VAL A 153 8.23 7.58 -16.68
N ASP A 154 9.56 7.55 -16.72
CA ASP A 154 10.32 7.82 -17.94
C ASP A 154 9.97 6.84 -19.07
N VAL A 155 9.86 5.54 -18.76
CA VAL A 155 9.54 4.49 -19.75
C VAL A 155 8.09 4.61 -20.22
N ASP A 156 7.14 4.78 -19.29
CA ASP A 156 5.71 4.95 -19.61
C ASP A 156 5.48 6.21 -20.47
N ARG A 157 6.15 7.32 -20.16
CA ARG A 157 6.09 8.55 -20.96
C ARG A 157 6.75 8.35 -22.34
N GLN A 158 7.85 7.61 -22.43
CA GLN A 158 8.47 7.28 -23.72
C GLN A 158 7.50 6.49 -24.60
N GLN A 159 6.86 5.45 -24.07
CA GLN A 159 5.86 4.65 -24.78
C GLN A 159 4.65 5.49 -25.19
N TYR A 160 4.16 6.37 -24.29
CA TYR A 160 3.02 7.24 -24.60
C TYR A 160 3.29 8.20 -25.78
N PHE A 161 4.50 8.77 -25.84
CA PHE A 161 4.93 9.61 -26.97
C PHE A 161 5.43 8.79 -28.17
N GLY A 162 5.41 7.45 -28.07
CA GLY A 162 5.89 6.53 -29.09
C GLY A 162 7.37 6.68 -29.40
N LEU A 163 8.19 7.14 -28.43
CA LEU A 163 9.63 7.37 -28.53
C LEU A 163 10.46 6.08 -28.51
N ASP A 164 9.85 4.98 -28.08
CA ASP A 164 10.43 3.65 -27.93
C ASP A 164 10.69 2.93 -29.27
N ASP A 165 9.85 3.18 -30.27
CA ASP A 165 9.93 2.54 -31.61
C ASP A 165 10.28 3.53 -32.74
N ILE A 166 10.87 4.67 -32.39
CA ILE A 166 11.22 5.71 -33.37
C ILE A 166 12.54 5.36 -34.08
N ASP A 167 12.46 5.21 -35.41
CA ASP A 167 13.64 5.32 -36.26
C ASP A 167 14.09 6.79 -36.34
N ALA A 168 15.08 7.13 -35.51
CA ALA A 168 15.68 8.46 -35.47
C ALA A 168 16.30 8.90 -36.81
N GLN A 169 16.58 7.97 -37.74
CA GLN A 169 17.07 8.30 -39.09
C GLN A 169 15.94 8.65 -40.07
N ALA A 170 14.71 8.24 -39.78
CA ALA A 170 13.54 8.49 -40.63
C ALA A 170 12.83 9.82 -40.31
N LEU A 171 13.05 10.39 -39.12
CA LEU A 171 12.44 11.65 -38.71
C LEU A 171 13.27 12.88 -39.12
N SER A 172 12.58 13.98 -39.40
CA SER A 172 13.22 15.28 -39.54
C SER A 172 13.76 15.78 -38.19
N ALA A 173 14.85 16.56 -38.23
CA ALA A 173 15.44 17.15 -37.03
C ALA A 173 14.44 18.02 -36.24
N GLU A 174 13.57 18.75 -36.93
CA GLU A 174 12.51 19.56 -36.30
C GLU A 174 11.48 18.71 -35.55
N ARG A 175 11.08 17.57 -36.13
CA ARG A 175 10.11 16.67 -35.49
C ARG A 175 10.71 15.94 -34.28
N LEU A 176 11.99 15.57 -34.36
CA LEU A 176 12.72 15.04 -33.22
C LEU A 176 12.80 16.07 -32.08
N ASP A 177 13.17 17.32 -32.38
CA ASP A 177 13.30 18.37 -31.38
C ASP A 177 11.96 18.69 -30.69
N GLU A 178 10.85 18.69 -31.44
CA GLU A 178 9.51 18.85 -30.89
C GLU A 178 9.15 17.72 -29.91
N LEU A 179 9.36 16.46 -30.29
CA LEU A 179 9.06 15.30 -29.45
C LEU A 179 9.93 15.27 -28.19
N PHE A 180 11.23 15.55 -28.31
CA PHE A 180 12.13 15.67 -27.16
C PHE A 180 11.77 16.85 -26.26
N GLY A 181 11.31 17.96 -26.83
CA GLY A 181 10.81 19.11 -26.08
C GLY A 181 9.57 18.77 -25.25
N GLN A 182 8.60 18.06 -25.86
CA GLN A 182 7.40 17.59 -25.16
C GLN A 182 7.72 16.59 -24.06
N TYR A 183 8.62 15.64 -24.30
CA TYR A 183 9.09 14.69 -23.29
C TYR A 183 9.77 15.41 -22.12
N ARG A 184 10.72 16.33 -22.38
CA ARG A 184 11.43 17.08 -21.32
C ARG A 184 10.47 17.92 -20.49
N ALA A 185 9.45 18.53 -21.10
CA ALA A 185 8.45 19.32 -20.38
C ALA A 185 7.64 18.48 -19.39
N HIS A 186 7.57 17.17 -19.62
CA HIS A 186 6.93 16.19 -18.74
C HIS A 186 8.02 15.24 -18.20
N ASP A 187 9.12 15.75 -17.64
CA ASP A 187 10.03 14.94 -16.81
C ASP A 187 9.57 15.05 -15.34
N ILE A 188 9.40 13.90 -14.66
CA ILE A 188 8.95 13.86 -13.27
C ILE A 188 9.97 14.51 -12.34
N THR A 189 11.24 14.53 -12.74
CA THR A 189 12.29 15.19 -11.96
C THR A 189 12.17 16.71 -11.93
N ASP A 190 11.35 17.30 -12.81
CA ASP A 190 11.08 18.73 -12.78
C ASP A 190 9.91 19.11 -11.86
N GLU A 191 9.12 18.14 -11.43
CA GLU A 191 8.01 18.33 -10.51
C GLU A 191 8.50 18.69 -9.10
N GLU A 192 7.88 19.70 -8.47
CA GLU A 192 8.31 20.24 -7.18
C GLU A 192 8.21 19.19 -6.06
N THR A 193 7.19 18.32 -6.12
CA THR A 193 7.00 17.20 -5.18
C THR A 193 8.16 16.23 -5.23
N PHE A 194 8.63 15.87 -6.43
CA PHE A 194 9.78 14.99 -6.61
C PHE A 194 11.07 15.66 -6.13
N LYS A 195 11.31 16.93 -6.50
CA LYS A 195 12.48 17.70 -6.07
C LYS A 195 12.59 17.74 -4.54
N ARG A 196 11.48 18.00 -3.85
CA ARG A 196 11.41 18.00 -2.38
C ARG A 196 11.73 16.63 -1.79
N LEU A 197 11.07 15.57 -2.25
CA LEU A 197 11.31 14.21 -1.75
C LEU A 197 12.75 13.76 -1.99
N ALA A 198 13.30 14.03 -3.18
CA ALA A 198 14.69 13.74 -3.50
C ALA A 198 15.65 14.48 -2.56
N ALA A 199 15.39 15.75 -2.25
CA ALA A 199 16.18 16.51 -1.29
C ALA A 199 16.08 15.95 0.13
N ASP A 200 14.88 15.59 0.60
CA ASP A 200 14.64 15.05 1.95
C ASP A 200 15.44 13.75 2.19
N TYR A 201 15.59 12.92 1.16
CA TYR A 201 16.38 11.69 1.24
C TYR A 201 17.84 11.88 0.82
N GLY A 202 18.29 13.10 0.48
CA GLY A 202 19.68 13.36 0.09
C GLY A 202 20.07 12.70 -1.24
N LEU A 203 19.20 12.83 -2.23
CA LEU A 203 19.35 12.35 -3.60
C LEU A 203 19.61 13.55 -4.52
N ASP A 204 20.89 13.79 -4.86
CA ASP A 204 21.26 14.78 -5.87
C ASP A 204 21.17 14.21 -7.30
N THR A 205 21.24 15.07 -8.31
CA THR A 205 21.16 14.62 -9.72
C THR A 205 22.25 13.60 -10.09
N THR A 206 23.43 13.70 -9.47
CA THR A 206 24.57 12.80 -9.73
C THR A 206 24.32 11.40 -9.17
N SER A 207 23.91 11.30 -7.91
CA SER A 207 23.55 10.04 -7.25
C SER A 207 22.36 9.42 -7.93
N LEU A 208 21.33 10.20 -8.28
CA LEU A 208 20.18 9.72 -9.04
C LEU A 208 20.63 9.06 -10.36
N ASN A 209 21.45 9.76 -11.17
CA ASN A 209 21.93 9.21 -12.43
C ASN A 209 22.82 7.96 -12.24
N ARG A 210 23.59 7.90 -11.15
CA ARG A 210 24.41 6.72 -10.82
C ARG A 210 23.53 5.52 -10.45
N LEU A 211 22.55 5.71 -9.56
CA LEU A 211 21.64 4.66 -9.13
C LEU A 211 20.77 4.18 -10.30
N ARG A 212 20.35 5.08 -11.19
CA ARG A 212 19.62 4.72 -12.41
C ARG A 212 20.42 3.77 -13.31
N ARG A 213 21.74 3.96 -13.44
CA ARG A 213 22.59 3.05 -14.23
C ARG A 213 22.67 1.67 -13.60
N VAL A 214 22.76 1.59 -12.27
CA VAL A 214 22.75 0.32 -11.54
C VAL A 214 21.41 -0.38 -11.72
N LEU A 215 20.31 0.35 -11.58
CA LEU A 215 18.96 -0.16 -11.82
C LEU A 215 18.82 -0.75 -13.24
N LYS A 216 19.21 0.01 -14.27
CA LYS A 216 19.16 -0.46 -15.67
C LYS A 216 20.01 -1.69 -15.94
N ALA A 217 21.08 -1.91 -15.17
CA ALA A 217 21.91 -3.11 -15.33
C ALA A 217 21.27 -4.36 -14.72
N GLN A 218 20.30 -4.20 -13.81
CA GLN A 218 19.55 -5.30 -13.21
C GLN A 218 18.26 -5.63 -13.96
N LEU A 219 17.68 -4.65 -14.64
CA LEU A 219 16.43 -4.83 -15.36
C LEU A 219 16.65 -5.52 -16.71
N GLU A 220 15.75 -6.45 -17.03
CA GLU A 220 15.58 -6.99 -18.39
C GLU A 220 14.83 -5.97 -19.27
N ASP A 221 14.60 -6.30 -20.55
CA ASP A 221 13.99 -5.36 -21.51
C ASP A 221 12.54 -4.98 -21.16
N GLU A 222 11.81 -5.83 -20.43
CA GLU A 222 10.43 -5.57 -20.00
C GLU A 222 10.35 -5.29 -18.48
N LEU A 223 9.55 -4.29 -18.11
CA LEU A 223 9.36 -3.93 -16.70
C LEU A 223 8.36 -4.88 -16.02
N PRO A 224 8.71 -5.52 -14.90
CA PRO A 224 7.79 -6.40 -14.18
C PRO A 224 6.66 -5.59 -13.55
N ALA A 225 5.42 -6.06 -13.72
CA ALA A 225 4.23 -5.48 -13.13
C ALA A 225 3.80 -6.27 -11.89
N TYR A 226 3.62 -5.59 -10.76
CA TYR A 226 3.19 -6.23 -9.52
C TYR A 226 1.72 -6.67 -9.60
N GLY A 227 1.47 -7.98 -9.52
CA GLY A 227 0.12 -8.56 -9.39
C GLY A 227 -0.85 -8.32 -10.56
N ARG A 228 -0.42 -7.64 -11.63
CA ARG A 228 -1.27 -7.31 -12.77
C ARG A 228 -0.52 -7.46 -14.09
N ASN A 229 -0.89 -8.48 -14.86
CA ASN A 229 -0.36 -8.67 -16.21
C ASN A 229 -1.08 -7.68 -17.18
N PRO A 230 -0.36 -6.81 -17.93
CA PRO A 230 -0.96 -5.85 -18.87
C PRO A 230 -1.77 -6.50 -19.99
N TYR A 231 -1.45 -7.75 -20.34
CA TYR A 231 -2.14 -8.51 -21.38
C TYR A 231 -3.33 -9.31 -20.84
N ARG A 232 -3.70 -9.09 -19.58
CA ARG A 232 -4.73 -9.88 -18.90
C ARG A 232 -5.89 -9.02 -18.47
N ASP A 233 -7.09 -9.47 -18.84
CA ASP A 233 -8.34 -8.84 -18.42
C ASP A 233 -8.44 -8.87 -16.87
N PRO A 234 -8.59 -7.71 -16.21
CA PRO A 234 -8.76 -7.61 -14.76
C PRO A 234 -9.93 -8.42 -14.19
N ASN A 235 -10.90 -8.80 -15.04
CA ASN A 235 -12.06 -9.60 -14.63
C ASN A 235 -11.80 -11.10 -14.65
N LEU A 236 -10.63 -11.57 -15.08
CA LEU A 236 -10.29 -13.00 -15.09
C LEU A 236 -9.66 -13.43 -13.75
N PRO A 237 -10.07 -14.57 -13.17
CA PRO A 237 -9.60 -15.05 -11.87
C PRO A 237 -8.13 -15.42 -11.90
N ASP A 238 -7.36 -15.09 -10.86
CA ASP A 238 -5.90 -15.23 -10.84
C ASP A 238 -5.41 -16.68 -11.02
N VAL A 239 -4.38 -16.91 -11.85
CA VAL A 239 -3.93 -18.29 -12.19
C VAL A 239 -3.09 -18.90 -11.07
N THR A 240 -2.66 -18.10 -10.10
CA THR A 240 -1.83 -18.53 -8.96
C THR A 240 -2.63 -19.23 -7.85
N GLY A 241 -3.90 -19.61 -8.11
CA GLY A 241 -4.80 -20.26 -7.17
C GLY A 241 -5.25 -21.68 -7.56
N THR A 242 -4.46 -22.46 -8.31
CA THR A 242 -4.74 -23.90 -8.48
C THR A 242 -3.46 -24.72 -8.54
N GLY A 243 -2.81 -24.86 -7.39
CA GLY A 243 -1.85 -25.92 -7.12
C GLY A 243 -2.09 -26.41 -5.70
N GLU A 244 -2.38 -27.70 -5.54
CA GLU A 244 -2.63 -28.42 -4.26
C GLU A 244 -4.07 -28.37 -3.71
N ALA A 245 -4.99 -29.06 -4.39
CA ALA A 245 -6.05 -29.83 -3.75
C ALA A 245 -6.70 -30.78 -4.78
N ASP A 246 -5.95 -31.78 -5.23
CA ASP A 246 -6.51 -33.00 -5.84
C ASP A 246 -5.51 -34.14 -5.69
N THR A 247 -5.14 -34.40 -4.45
CA THR A 247 -4.63 -35.71 -4.03
C THR A 247 -5.37 -36.09 -2.76
N GLU A 248 -5.96 -37.28 -2.81
CA GLU A 248 -6.59 -38.05 -1.72
C GLU A 248 -8.10 -37.86 -1.51
N GLY A 249 -8.85 -38.76 -2.16
CA GLY A 249 -9.76 -39.62 -1.40
C GLY A 249 -11.16 -39.80 -1.97
N GLU A 250 -11.38 -40.83 -2.80
CA GLU A 250 -12.58 -41.67 -2.63
C GLU A 250 -12.43 -43.08 -3.23
N ALA A 251 -12.41 -44.05 -2.30
CA ALA A 251 -12.82 -45.46 -2.33
C ALA A 251 -12.30 -46.42 -3.43
#